data_AF-A0A173X811-F1
#
_entry.id   AF-A0A173X811-F1
#
_cell.length_a   1.000
_cell.length_b   1.000
_cell.length_c   1.000
_cell.angle_alpha   90.00
_cell.angle_beta   90.00
_cell.angle_gamma   90.00
#
_symmetry.space_group_name_H-M   'P 1'
#
loop_
_entity.id
_entity.type
_entity.pdbx_description
1 polymer ?
#
loop_
_entity_poly.entity_id
_entity_poly.type
_entity_poly.pdbx_seq_one_letter_code
_entity_poly.pdbx_strand_id
1 'polypeptide(L)' 'MTTREDAYPYPGEQYILSVDRYQIEVMDHLDEPPATGAVIFCTFPKVRDGVGYPARVFAVCPAA' A
#
# COMPACT_ATOMS: atom_id res chain seq x y z
N MET A 1 4.42 -3.18 -19.01
CA MET A 1 3.36 -4.11 -19.49
C MET A 1 4.07 -5.42 -19.82
N THR A 2 3.75 -6.51 -19.13
CA THR A 2 4.45 -7.78 -19.31
C THR A 2 4.06 -8.37 -20.67
N THR A 3 5.03 -8.68 -21.54
CA THR A 3 4.80 -9.14 -22.92
C THR A 3 4.67 -10.67 -23.04
N ARG A 4 4.66 -11.38 -21.91
CA ARG A 4 4.61 -12.85 -21.85
C ARG A 4 3.19 -13.29 -21.52
N GLU A 5 2.65 -14.23 -22.30
CA GLU A 5 1.24 -14.65 -22.28
C GLU A 5 0.81 -15.29 -20.94
N ASP A 6 1.76 -15.86 -20.19
CA ASP A 6 1.58 -16.47 -18.86
C ASP A 6 2.07 -15.58 -17.70
N ALA A 7 2.43 -14.31 -17.95
CA ALA A 7 2.83 -13.39 -16.88
C ALA A 7 1.60 -12.72 -16.24
N TYR A 8 1.59 -12.65 -14.91
CA TYR A 8 0.63 -11.83 -14.19
C TYR A 8 0.84 -10.35 -14.57
N PRO A 9 -0.23 -9.62 -14.92
CA PRO A 9 -0.13 -8.28 -15.50
C PRO A 9 0.44 -7.23 -14.53
N TYR A 10 0.38 -7.48 -13.22
CA TYR A 10 0.85 -6.58 -12.16
C TYR A 10 2.01 -7.22 -11.37
N PRO A 11 3.23 -7.25 -11.93
CA PRO A 11 4.36 -7.95 -11.30
C PRO A 11 4.69 -7.42 -9.89
N GLY A 12 4.40 -6.14 -9.62
CA GLY A 12 4.56 -5.54 -8.28
C GLY A 12 3.58 -6.11 -7.27
N GLU A 13 2.28 -6.14 -7.60
CA GLU A 13 1.24 -6.76 -6.76
C GLU A 13 1.55 -8.24 -6.55
N GLN A 14 1.87 -8.98 -7.62
CA GLN A 14 2.22 -10.40 -7.52
C GLN A 14 3.36 -10.61 -6.52
N TYR A 15 4.42 -9.82 -6.63
CA TYR A 15 5.55 -9.92 -5.73
C TYR A 15 5.14 -9.63 -4.28
N ILE A 16 4.51 -8.48 -4.02
CA ILE A 16 4.12 -8.04 -2.68
C ILE A 16 3.21 -9.06 -1.99
N LEU A 17 2.18 -9.55 -2.69
CA LEU A 17 1.26 -10.56 -2.16
C LEU A 17 1.94 -11.92 -1.97
N SER A 18 2.86 -12.32 -2.88
CA SER A 18 3.58 -13.60 -2.76
C SER A 18 4.48 -13.69 -1.52
N VAL A 19 4.87 -12.54 -0.96
CA VAL A 19 5.71 -12.45 0.25
C VAL A 19 4.93 -12.05 1.50
N ASP A 20 3.61 -12.30 1.51
CA ASP A 20 2.68 -12.03 2.61
C ASP A 20 2.74 -10.58 3.10
N ARG A 21 2.76 -9.65 2.15
CA ARG A 21 2.69 -8.21 2.41
C ARG A 21 1.46 -7.64 1.73
N TYR A 22 0.92 -6.57 2.33
CA TYR A 22 -0.19 -5.82 1.77
C TYR A 22 0.31 -4.59 1.02
N GLN A 23 -0.56 -4.04 0.16
CA GLN A 23 -0.35 -2.78 -0.53
C GLN A 23 -1.44 -1.77 -0.14
N ILE A 24 -1.12 -0.49 -0.26
CA ILE A 24 -2.06 0.63 -0.14
C ILE A 24 -1.96 1.41 -1.43
N GLU A 25 -3.09 1.66 -2.06
CA GLU A 25 -3.19 2.29 -3.37
C GLU A 25 -3.96 3.60 -3.29
N VAL A 26 -3.79 4.45 -4.31
CA VAL A 26 -4.54 5.70 -4.46
C VAL A 26 -4.36 6.67 -3.26
N MET A 27 -3.14 6.73 -2.72
CA MET A 27 -2.79 7.70 -1.67
C MET A 27 -2.60 9.09 -2.26
N ASP A 28 -2.91 10.11 -1.46
CA ASP A 28 -2.77 11.53 -1.79
C ASP A 28 -1.85 12.22 -0.76
N HIS A 29 -1.36 13.44 -1.06
CA HIS A 29 -0.48 14.25 -0.19
C HIS A 29 0.84 13.57 0.24
N LEU A 30 1.38 12.65 -0.58
CA LEU A 30 2.66 11.99 -0.31
C LEU A 30 3.88 12.92 -0.42
N ASP A 31 3.68 14.14 -0.92
CA ASP A 31 4.66 15.21 -0.99
C ASP A 31 4.79 16.02 0.31
N GLU A 32 3.84 15.92 1.24
CA GLU A 32 3.88 16.59 2.54
C GLU A 32 4.84 15.94 3.58
N PRO A 33 4.89 14.61 3.76
CA PRO A 33 5.78 14.01 4.75
C PRO A 33 7.26 14.02 4.30
N PRO A 34 8.23 14.05 5.23
CA PRO A 34 9.64 13.88 4.89
C PRO A 34 9.90 12.48 4.33
N ALA A 35 10.94 12.35 3.49
CA ALA A 35 11.33 11.06 2.90
C ALA A 35 11.64 9.97 3.94
N THR A 36 12.04 10.36 5.16
CA THR A 36 12.25 9.45 6.30
C THR A 36 11.80 10.12 7.60
N GLY A 37 11.51 9.32 8.63
CA GLY A 37 11.17 9.79 9.97
C GLY A 37 9.67 9.96 10.25
N ALA A 38 8.83 9.99 9.22
CA ALA A 38 7.37 9.90 9.39
C ALA A 38 6.90 8.47 9.64
N VAL A 39 5.77 8.33 10.34
CA VAL A 39 5.05 7.05 10.50
C VAL A 39 3.71 7.15 9.79
N ILE A 40 3.44 6.23 8.86
CA ILE A 40 2.16 6.13 8.16
C ILE A 40 1.28 5.11 8.87
N PHE A 41 0.09 5.55 9.27
CA PHE A 41 -0.96 4.69 9.83
C PHE A 41 -1.93 4.30 8.73
N CYS A 42 -2.03 3.00 8.45
CA CYS A 42 -2.97 2.45 7.47
C CYS A 42 -4.11 1.74 8.22
N THR A 43 -5.27 2.39 8.34
CA THR A 43 -6.41 1.83 9.08
C THR A 43 -7.48 1.30 8.14
N PHE A 44 -7.96 0.08 8.40
CA PHE A 44 -8.96 -0.61 7.58
C PHE A 44 -9.86 -1.49 8.46
N PRO A 45 -11.09 -1.79 8.01
CA PRO A 45 -12.02 -2.63 8.77
C PRO A 45 -11.51 -4.08 8.88
N LYS A 46 -11.74 -4.73 10.04
CA LYS A 46 -11.44 -6.15 10.26
C LYS A 46 -12.54 -7.02 9.69
N VAL A 47 -12.55 -7.19 8.38
CA VAL A 47 -13.57 -7.98 7.69
C VAL A 47 -13.16 -9.45 7.62
N ARG A 48 -14.13 -10.35 7.81
CA ARG A 48 -13.91 -11.79 7.73
C ARG A 48 -13.65 -12.20 6.26
N ASP A 49 -12.62 -13.00 6.05
CA ASP A 49 -12.20 -13.55 4.74
C ASP A 49 -11.98 -12.49 3.66
N GLY A 50 -11.50 -11.33 4.11
CA GLY A 50 -11.39 -10.16 3.29
C GLY A 50 -10.10 -10.01 2.51
N VAL A 51 -10.21 -9.69 1.22
CA VAL A 51 -9.06 -9.56 0.30
C VAL A 51 -8.65 -8.11 0.02
N GLY A 52 -9.46 -7.12 0.43
CA GLY A 52 -9.17 -5.69 0.24
C GLY A 52 -10.31 -4.78 0.69
N TYR A 53 -9.98 -3.58 1.19
CA TYR A 53 -10.94 -2.62 1.76
C TYR A 53 -10.48 -1.17 1.57
N PRO A 54 -11.43 -0.21 1.55
CA PRO A 54 -11.08 1.19 1.74
C PRO A 54 -10.31 1.38 3.05
N ALA A 55 -9.24 2.17 3.00
CA ALA A 55 -8.43 2.50 4.15
C ALA A 55 -8.48 4.00 4.44
N ARG A 56 -8.49 4.37 5.73
CA ARG A 56 -8.13 5.72 6.14
C ARG A 56 -6.65 5.72 6.49
N VAL A 57 -5.89 6.45 5.69
CA VAL A 57 -4.44 6.57 5.83
C VAL A 57 -4.10 7.98 6.29
N PHE A 58 -3.18 8.11 7.24
CA PHE A 58 -2.63 9.40 7.67
C PHE A 58 -1.20 9.23 8.15
N ALA A 59 -0.40 10.28 8.03
CA ALA A 59 0.98 10.30 8.50
C ALA A 59 1.10 11.11 9.80
N VAL A 60 1.98 10.66 10.70
CA VAL A 60 2.48 11.45 11.83
C VAL A 60 3.92 11.80 11.53
N CYS A 61 4.20 13.09 11.37
CA CYS A 61 5.53 13.62 11.06
C CYS A 61 6.26 14.02 12.36
N PRO A 62 7.61 13.93 12.40
CA PRO A 62 8.39 14.52 13.48
C PRO A 62 8.09 16.01 13.63
N ALA A 63 8.14 16.51 14.87
CA ALA A 63 8.15 17.95 15.11
C ALA A 63 9.41 18.56 14.49
N ALA A 64 9.27 19.77 13.95
CA ALA A 64 10.37 20.55 13.40
C ALA A 64 11.38 20.96 14.50
#